data_AF-A0A1G8K2J5-F1
#
_entry.id   AF-A0A1G8K2J5-F1
#
_cell.length_a   1.000
_cell.length_b   1.000
_cell.length_c   1.000
_cell.angle_alpha   90.00
_cell.angle_beta   90.00
_cell.angle_gamma   90.00
#
_symmetry.space_group_name_H-M   'P 1'
#
loop_
_entity.id
_entity.type
_entity.pdbx_description
1 polymer ?
#
loop_
_entity_poly.entity_id
_entity_poly.type
_entity_poly.pdbx_seq_one_letter_code
_entity_poly.pdbx_strand_id
1 'polypeptide(L)'
;MYINSIDSEKYTKRILTKLLKSYVLEWLGATEFRSTFNLKDAVDYCGQHKMELITYHVESLMEENSSLEVVYERILDFRDFRDLLNYLSPHPYDTAESTLLEFLRNHEKITIIEHEADDTFKFYLTEELNESDK
;
A
#
# COMPACT_ATOMS: atom_id res chain seq x y z
N MET A 1 -12.63 2.87 -25.72
CA MET A 1 -12.44 1.40 -25.72
C MET A 1 -13.18 0.88 -24.49
N TYR A 2 -14.25 0.10 -24.65
CA TYR A 2 -15.05 -0.37 -23.51
C TYR A 2 -14.32 -1.51 -22.81
N ILE A 3 -13.73 -1.23 -21.66
CA ILE A 3 -13.18 -2.26 -20.76
C ILE A 3 -14.38 -2.89 -20.05
N ASN A 4 -14.55 -4.22 -20.12
CA ASN A 4 -15.60 -4.91 -19.38
C ASN A 4 -15.43 -4.71 -17.87
N SER A 5 -16.50 -4.72 -17.08
CA SER A 5 -16.45 -4.42 -15.64
C SER A 5 -15.52 -5.32 -14.82
N ILE A 6 -15.38 -6.59 -15.19
CA ILE A 6 -14.45 -7.53 -14.55
C ILE A 6 -13.01 -7.22 -14.92
N ASP A 7 -12.78 -6.82 -16.18
CA ASP A 7 -11.45 -6.44 -16.66
C ASP A 7 -11.02 -5.10 -16.08
N SER A 8 -11.97 -4.18 -15.84
CA SER A 8 -11.70 -2.90 -15.19
C SER A 8 -11.38 -3.07 -13.71
N GLU A 9 -12.09 -3.91 -12.97
CA GLU A 9 -11.77 -4.18 -11.57
C GLU A 9 -10.37 -4.79 -11.41
N LYS A 10 -10.05 -5.82 -12.22
CA LYS A 10 -8.71 -6.44 -12.21
C LYS A 10 -7.62 -5.44 -12.57
N TYR A 11 -7.88 -4.60 -13.57
CA TYR A 11 -6.97 -3.54 -13.97
C TYR A 11 -6.72 -2.54 -12.83
N THR A 12 -7.80 -2.03 -12.23
CA THR A 12 -7.75 -1.08 -11.13
C THR A 12 -6.99 -1.65 -9.93
N LYS A 13 -7.33 -2.87 -9.50
CA LYS A 13 -6.58 -3.55 -8.43
C LYS A 13 -5.10 -3.65 -8.76
N ARG A 14 -4.73 -4.07 -9.97
CA ARG A 14 -3.32 -4.18 -10.38
C ARG A 14 -2.56 -2.85 -10.31
N ILE A 15 -3.15 -1.74 -10.74
CA ILE A 15 -2.51 -0.42 -10.70
C ILE A 15 -2.37 0.04 -9.25
N LEU A 16 -3.44 -0.02 -8.46
CA LEU A 16 -3.45 0.38 -7.06
C LEU A 16 -2.48 -0.45 -6.21
N THR A 17 -2.41 -1.77 -6.41
CA THR A 17 -1.41 -2.65 -5.78
C THR A 17 0.01 -2.18 -6.05
N LYS A 18 0.33 -1.79 -7.30
CA LYS A 18 1.69 -1.31 -7.65
C LYS A 18 2.02 0.01 -6.95
N LEU A 19 1.08 0.97 -6.97
CA LEU A 19 1.25 2.25 -6.31
C LEU A 19 1.42 2.07 -4.80
N LEU A 20 0.55 1.26 -4.18
CA LEU A 20 0.59 0.98 -2.76
C LEU A 20 1.95 0.39 -2.33
N LYS A 21 2.49 -0.57 -3.08
CA LYS A 21 3.82 -1.14 -2.80
C LYS A 21 4.92 -0.07 -2.79
N SER A 22 4.91 0.86 -3.75
CA SER A 22 5.88 1.97 -3.79
C SER A 22 5.74 2.89 -2.58
N TYR A 23 4.52 3.32 -2.28
CA TYR A 23 4.27 4.28 -1.20
C TYR A 23 4.52 3.73 0.19
N VAL A 24 4.25 2.44 0.42
CA VAL A 24 4.54 1.76 1.67
C VAL A 24 6.04 1.70 1.92
N LEU A 25 6.85 1.50 0.87
CA LEU A 25 8.31 1.51 1.00
C LEU A 25 8.85 2.90 1.35
N GLU A 26 8.35 3.95 0.68
CA GLU A 26 8.70 5.33 1.04
C GLU A 26 8.32 5.66 2.48
N TRP A 27 7.16 5.18 2.93
CA TRP A 27 6.68 5.39 4.30
C TRP A 27 7.58 4.71 5.33
N LEU A 28 7.95 3.44 5.11
CA LEU A 28 8.88 2.73 6.00
C LEU A 28 10.28 3.34 6.01
N GLY A 29 10.73 3.91 4.89
CA GLY A 29 12.00 4.62 4.77
C GLY A 29 11.99 6.02 5.40
N ALA A 30 10.83 6.55 5.80
CA ALA A 30 10.76 7.80 6.53
C ALA A 30 11.31 7.60 7.96
N THR A 31 12.28 8.42 8.34
CA THR A 31 13.16 8.29 9.52
C THR A 31 12.45 8.27 10.88
N GLU A 32 11.13 8.48 10.91
CA GLU A 32 10.28 8.47 12.10
C GLU A 32 10.04 7.04 12.64
N PHE A 33 10.09 6.03 11.76
CA PHE A 33 9.88 4.63 12.14
C PHE A 33 11.21 3.96 12.49
N ARG A 34 11.41 3.71 13.80
CA ARG A 34 12.63 3.09 14.35
C ARG A 34 12.68 1.58 14.07
N SER A 35 12.61 1.16 12.81
CA SER A 35 12.59 -0.26 12.38
C SER A 35 11.44 -1.09 12.97
N THR A 36 10.45 -0.46 13.60
CA THR A 36 9.33 -1.11 14.29
C THR A 36 8.04 -0.33 14.07
N PHE A 37 6.91 -1.02 13.93
CA PHE A 37 5.58 -0.41 13.83
C PHE A 37 4.48 -1.30 14.43
N ASN A 38 3.40 -0.69 14.87
CA ASN A 38 2.13 -1.38 15.13
C ASN A 38 1.25 -1.31 13.87
N LEU A 39 0.57 -2.40 13.50
CA LEU A 39 -0.22 -2.44 12.26
C LEU A 39 -1.41 -1.48 12.25
N LYS A 40 -2.09 -1.33 13.39
CA LYS A 40 -3.24 -0.44 13.50
C LYS A 40 -2.80 1.02 13.33
N ASP A 41 -1.72 1.38 14.02
CA ASP A 41 -1.10 2.70 13.88
C ASP A 41 -0.59 2.91 12.45
N ALA A 42 0.01 1.89 11.82
CA ALA A 42 0.45 1.98 10.43
C ALA A 42 -0.72 2.27 9.48
N VAL A 43 -1.86 1.62 9.64
CA VAL A 43 -3.06 1.88 8.82
C VAL A 43 -3.59 3.31 9.06
N ASP A 44 -3.61 3.77 10.30
CA ASP A 44 -4.17 5.08 10.66
C ASP A 44 -3.22 6.25 10.31
N TYR A 45 -1.91 6.13 10.58
CA TYR A 45 -0.91 7.17 10.34
C TYR A 45 -0.39 7.21 8.89
N CYS A 46 -0.22 6.05 8.23
CA CYS A 46 0.13 6.02 6.81
C CYS A 46 -1.04 6.49 5.95
N GLY A 47 -2.27 6.28 6.43
CA GLY A 47 -3.45 6.31 5.60
C GLY A 47 -3.88 7.68 5.09
N GLN A 48 -3.74 8.75 5.87
CA GLN A 48 -4.21 10.07 5.44
C GLN A 48 -3.35 10.66 4.31
N HIS A 49 -2.02 10.67 4.47
CA HIS A 49 -1.15 11.29 3.47
C HIS A 49 -0.95 10.44 2.21
N LYS A 50 -1.01 9.10 2.33
CA LYS A 50 -0.78 8.24 1.17
C LYS A 50 -1.99 8.16 0.23
N MET A 51 -3.23 8.28 0.73
CA MET A 51 -4.40 8.33 -0.14
C MET A 51 -4.40 9.56 -1.03
N GLU A 52 -4.10 10.74 -0.49
CA GLU A 52 -3.99 11.98 -1.26
C GLU A 52 -2.91 11.87 -2.35
N LEU A 53 -1.75 11.29 -2.02
CA LEU A 53 -0.66 11.07 -2.99
C LEU A 53 -1.06 10.08 -4.08
N ILE A 54 -1.75 8.98 -3.75
CA ILE A 54 -2.24 8.01 -4.73
C ILE A 54 -3.22 8.69 -5.69
N THR A 55 -4.18 9.46 -5.17
CA THR A 55 -5.15 10.20 -5.99
C THR A 55 -4.44 11.17 -6.93
N TYR A 56 -3.53 11.99 -6.40
CA TYR A 56 -2.77 12.96 -7.19
C TYR A 56 -1.92 12.29 -8.28
N HIS A 57 -1.26 11.17 -7.97
CA HIS A 57 -0.43 10.46 -8.93
C HIS A 57 -1.25 9.85 -10.06
N VAL A 58 -2.41 9.26 -9.74
CA VAL A 58 -3.31 8.72 -10.76
C VAL A 58 -3.88 9.84 -11.62
N GLU A 59 -4.33 10.94 -11.02
CA GLU A 59 -4.83 12.12 -11.73
C GLU A 59 -3.77 12.71 -12.69
N SER A 60 -2.53 12.87 -12.22
CA SER A 60 -1.43 13.41 -13.03
C SER A 60 -1.11 12.53 -14.23
N LEU A 61 -1.13 11.20 -14.07
CA LEU A 61 -0.85 10.26 -15.16
C LEU A 61 -2.02 10.05 -16.12
N MET A 62 -3.25 10.44 -15.75
CA MET A 62 -4.41 10.36 -16.64
C MET A 62 -4.24 11.23 -17.89
N GLU A 63 -3.54 12.36 -17.79
CA GLU A 63 -3.25 13.24 -18.93
C GLU A 63 -2.54 12.49 -20.07
N GLU A 64 -1.70 11.52 -19.70
CA GLU A 64 -0.91 10.72 -20.64
C GLU A 64 -1.57 9.36 -20.94
N ASN A 65 -2.48 8.89 -20.08
CA ASN A 65 -3.09 7.58 -20.19
C ASN A 65 -4.57 7.55 -19.75
N SER A 66 -5.47 7.74 -20.72
CA SER A 66 -6.92 7.76 -20.49
C SER A 66 -7.50 6.47 -19.88
N SER A 67 -6.78 5.33 -19.94
CA SER A 67 -7.22 4.10 -19.27
C SER A 67 -7.18 4.20 -17.74
N LEU A 68 -6.52 5.22 -17.18
CA LEU A 68 -6.50 5.48 -15.74
C LEU A 68 -7.78 6.15 -15.23
N GLU A 69 -8.66 6.64 -16.11
CA GLU A 69 -9.95 7.24 -15.73
C GLU A 69 -10.76 6.30 -14.83
N VAL A 70 -10.83 5.01 -15.17
CA VAL A 70 -11.54 4.00 -14.35
C VAL A 70 -10.87 3.72 -13.01
N VAL A 71 -9.57 4.00 -12.89
CA VAL A 71 -8.82 3.90 -11.62
C VAL A 71 -9.15 5.10 -10.75
N TYR A 72 -9.13 6.29 -11.34
CA TYR A 72 -9.47 7.55 -10.67
C TYR A 72 -10.91 7.56 -10.16
N GLU A 73 -11.88 7.22 -11.01
CA GLU A 73 -13.29 7.10 -10.60
C GLU A 73 -13.45 6.16 -9.40
N ARG A 74 -12.72 5.04 -9.38
CA ARG A 74 -12.75 4.11 -8.25
C ARG A 74 -12.12 4.69 -6.99
N ILE A 75 -11.03 5.44 -7.10
CA ILE A 75 -10.37 6.07 -5.95
C ILE A 75 -11.31 7.06 -5.26
N LEU A 76 -12.16 7.77 -6.01
CA LEU A 76 -13.13 8.71 -5.46
C LEU A 76 -14.17 8.06 -4.54
N ASP A 77 -14.39 6.75 -4.64
CA ASP A 77 -15.28 6.00 -3.75
C ASP A 77 -14.63 5.74 -2.37
N PHE A 78 -13.31 5.88 -2.25
CA PHE A 78 -12.57 5.59 -1.02
C PHE A 78 -12.52 6.83 -0.12
N ARG A 79 -12.97 6.68 1.12
CA ARG A 79 -12.93 7.77 2.12
C ARG A 79 -11.57 7.87 2.79
N ASP A 80 -10.92 6.72 2.99
CA ASP A 80 -9.63 6.62 3.64
C ASP A 80 -8.82 5.42 3.12
N PHE A 81 -7.65 5.23 3.72
CA PHE A 81 -6.74 4.14 3.36
C PHE A 81 -7.26 2.76 3.74
N ARG A 82 -8.14 2.65 4.73
CA ARG A 82 -8.78 1.39 5.09
C ARG A 82 -9.67 0.93 3.93
N ASP A 83 -10.41 1.84 3.30
CA ASP A 83 -11.20 1.52 2.11
C ASP A 83 -10.35 0.98 0.96
N LEU A 84 -9.18 1.60 0.71
CA LEU A 84 -8.22 1.10 -0.28
C LEU A 84 -7.72 -0.31 0.06
N LEU A 85 -7.28 -0.53 1.31
CA LEU A 85 -6.77 -1.83 1.75
C LEU A 85 -7.86 -2.90 1.67
N ASN A 86 -9.07 -2.60 2.13
CA ASN A 86 -10.22 -3.50 2.03
C ASN A 86 -10.55 -3.83 0.57
N TYR A 87 -10.47 -2.85 -0.34
CA TYR A 87 -10.70 -3.10 -1.77
C TYR A 87 -9.63 -4.01 -2.39
N LEU A 88 -8.37 -3.86 -1.96
CA LEU A 88 -7.24 -4.65 -2.43
C LEU A 88 -7.11 -6.02 -1.77
N SER A 89 -7.87 -6.27 -0.71
CA SER A 89 -7.83 -7.54 0.00
C SER A 89 -8.12 -8.73 -0.93
N PRO A 90 -7.35 -9.83 -0.80
CA PRO A 90 -7.63 -11.07 -1.51
C PRO A 90 -8.85 -11.82 -0.95
N HIS A 91 -9.24 -11.60 0.31
CA HIS A 91 -10.34 -12.29 0.96
C HIS A 91 -11.34 -11.36 1.66
N PRO A 92 -12.67 -11.55 1.50
CA PRO A 92 -13.69 -10.65 2.07
C PRO A 92 -13.67 -10.48 3.59
N TYR A 93 -12.94 -11.32 4.32
CA TYR A 93 -12.87 -11.33 5.78
C TYR A 93 -11.54 -10.76 6.31
N ASP A 94 -10.61 -10.39 5.42
CA ASP A 94 -9.37 -9.77 5.85
C ASP A 94 -9.65 -8.37 6.38
N THR A 95 -8.88 -7.96 7.38
CA THR A 95 -8.88 -6.58 7.84
C THR A 95 -7.91 -5.76 7.00
N ALA A 96 -8.02 -4.43 7.09
CA ALA A 96 -7.05 -3.53 6.49
C ALA A 96 -5.63 -3.82 7.01
N GLU A 97 -5.50 -4.12 8.30
CA GLU A 97 -4.25 -4.47 8.97
C GLU A 97 -3.65 -5.77 8.41
N SER A 98 -4.45 -6.84 8.26
CA SER A 98 -3.94 -8.11 7.70
C SER A 98 -3.56 -7.96 6.23
N THR A 99 -4.34 -7.17 5.47
CA THR A 99 -4.03 -6.87 4.07
C THR A 99 -2.71 -6.10 3.95
N LEU A 100 -2.50 -5.06 4.77
CA LEU A 100 -1.25 -4.31 4.81
C LEU A 100 -0.06 -5.23 5.18
N LEU A 101 -0.22 -6.08 6.19
CA LEU A 101 0.81 -7.04 6.59
C LEU A 101 1.18 -8.00 5.45
N GLU A 102 0.21 -8.48 4.69
CA GLU A 102 0.45 -9.32 3.52
C GLU A 102 1.20 -8.56 2.42
N PHE A 103 0.82 -7.31 2.15
CA PHE A 103 1.55 -6.44 1.22
C PHE A 103 3.02 -6.30 1.60
N LEU A 104 3.29 -6.08 2.90
CA LEU A 104 4.64 -5.95 3.45
C LEU A 104 5.44 -7.25 3.35
N ARG A 105 4.85 -8.39 3.73
CA ARG A 105 5.50 -9.71 3.66
C ARG A 105 5.84 -10.13 2.23
N ASN A 106 5.02 -9.71 1.26
CA ASN A 106 5.21 -10.01 -0.16
C ASN A 106 6.00 -8.92 -0.91
N HIS A 107 6.60 -7.98 -0.19
CA HIS A 107 7.42 -6.93 -0.78
C HIS A 107 8.89 -7.37 -0.85
N GLU A 108 9.47 -7.36 -2.05
CA GLU A 108 10.83 -7.88 -2.30
C GLU A 108 11.94 -7.18 -1.49
N LYS A 109 11.70 -5.93 -1.09
CA LYS A 109 12.66 -5.11 -0.33
C LYS A 109 12.45 -5.11 1.20
N ILE A 110 11.41 -5.77 1.71
CA ILE A 110 11.02 -5.66 3.13
C ILE A 110 11.11 -7.04 3.78
N THR A 111 11.84 -7.13 4.89
CA THR A 111 11.80 -8.30 5.77
C THR A 111 11.04 -7.95 7.04
N ILE A 112 9.99 -8.71 7.37
CA ILE A 112 9.19 -8.52 8.59
C ILE A 112 9.48 -9.62 9.60
N ILE A 113 9.72 -9.25 10.86
CA ILE A 113 9.85 -10.14 12.01
C ILE A 113 8.75 -9.78 13.02
N GLU A 114 7.96 -10.78 13.41
CA GLU A 114 6.85 -10.63 14.37
C GLU A 114 7.37 -10.73 15.80
N HIS A 115 6.98 -9.77 16.66
CA HIS A 115 7.24 -9.83 18.09
C HIS A 115 5.92 -10.06 18.84
N GLU A 116 5.74 -11.28 19.34
CA GLU A 116 4.50 -11.74 20.02
C GLU A 116 4.15 -10.98 21.31
N ALA A 117 5.07 -10.19 21.86
CA ALA A 117 4.87 -9.54 23.16
C ALA A 117 3.91 -8.34 23.10
N ASP A 118 3.84 -7.60 21.99
CA ASP A 118 3.26 -6.26 21.95
C ASP A 118 2.53 -5.88 20.63
N ASP A 119 2.02 -6.85 19.85
CA ASP A 119 1.41 -6.61 18.51
C ASP A 119 2.26 -5.71 17.60
N THR A 120 3.59 -5.81 17.76
CA THR A 120 4.56 -4.93 17.12
C THR A 120 5.38 -5.74 16.13
N PHE A 121 5.59 -5.16 14.94
CA PHE A 121 6.33 -5.77 13.85
C PHE A 121 7.65 -5.03 13.69
N LYS A 122 8.75 -5.78 13.64
CA LYS A 122 10.05 -5.26 13.25
C LYS A 122 10.22 -5.42 11.76
N PHE A 123 10.77 -4.41 11.08
CA PHE A 123 11.07 -4.48 9.66
C PHE A 123 12.51 -4.09 9.36
N TYR A 124 13.00 -4.61 8.25
CA TYR A 124 14.30 -4.28 7.68
C TYR A 124 14.13 -4.00 6.19
N LEU A 125 14.72 -2.90 5.73
CA LEU A 125 14.79 -2.58 4.31
C LEU A 125 16.08 -3.17 3.76
N THR A 126 16.00 -3.80 2.58
CA THR A 126 17.14 -4.54 2.01
C THR A 126 18.31 -3.62 1.61
N GLU A 127 18.07 -2.32 1.50
CA GLU A 127 19.12 -1.32 1.28
C GLU A 127 19.97 -1.07 2.55
N GLU A 128 19.41 -1.23 3.76
CA GLU A 128 20.13 -1.08 5.04
C GLU A 128 20.94 -2.32 5.44
N LEU A 129 20.55 -3.51 4.99
CA LEU A 129 21.26 -4.76 5.30
C LEU A 129 22.66 -4.83 4.65
N ASN A 130 22.90 -4.08 3.58
CA ASN A 130 24.18 -4.06 2.86
C ASN A 130 25.21 -3.08 3.46
N GLU A 131 24.82 -2.22 4.39
CA GLU A 131 25.74 -1.27 5.06
C GLU A 131 26.29 -1.81 6.39
N SER A 132 25.78 -2.96 6.87
CA SER A 132 26.22 -3.57 8.13
C SER A 132 27.44 -4.52 7.99
N ASP A 133 27.91 -4.77 6.77
CA ASP A 133 29.02 -5.69 6.44
C ASP A 133 30.25 -4.98 5.82
N LYS A 134 30.51 -3.70 6.17
CA LYS A 134 31.74 -2.99 5.81
C LYS A 134 32.45 -2.36 7.00
#